data_AF-A0A538DGR4-F1
#
_entry.id   AF-A0A538DGR4-F1
#
_cell.length_a   1.000
_cell.length_b   1.000
_cell.length_c   1.000
_cell.angle_alpha   90.00
_cell.angle_beta   90.00
_cell.angle_gamma   90.00
#
_symmetry.space_group_name_H-M   'P 1'
#
loop_
_entity.id
_entity.type
_entity.pdbx_description
1 polymer ?
#
loop_
_entity_poly.entity_id
_entity_poly.type
_entity_poly.pdbx_seq_one_letter_code
_entity_poly.pdbx_strand_id
1 'polypeptide(L)'
;MSDQKRPYRMKRRAELEEQTRRRITESAVALHKELGPARTSISAIAERAGVRRSTVYRHFPDEDTLFAACSSHFRAANPPPDPRAWAAIEDPAARTKTALRELYAFYGRTQGMYGSLLRDEPLVPIVQRRLRDFYGYLRTIQDVLIAGRGLRGRAAARTRAAIGHALAFPTWHSLTRDQGLADDDAVTLMCLLVEGTARARPGR
;
A
#
# COMPACT_ATOMS: atom_id res chain seq x y z
N MET A 1 -35.99 -34.64 16.91
CA MET A 1 -35.72 -33.24 17.31
C MET A 1 -34.27 -32.95 17.76
N SER A 2 -33.32 -33.90 17.71
CA SER A 2 -31.93 -33.68 18.15
C SER A 2 -31.03 -33.03 17.08
N ASP A 3 -31.36 -33.22 15.79
CA ASP A 3 -30.44 -32.96 14.69
C ASP A 3 -30.39 -31.50 14.20
N GLN A 4 -31.41 -30.67 14.47
CA GLN A 4 -31.37 -29.23 14.13
C GLN A 4 -30.57 -28.39 15.14
N LYS A 5 -30.38 -28.89 16.37
CA LYS A 5 -29.72 -28.15 17.47
C LYS A 5 -28.18 -28.16 17.33
N ARG A 6 -27.62 -29.17 16.66
CA ARG A 6 -26.16 -29.34 16.42
C ARG A 6 -25.64 -28.45 15.28
N PRO A 7 -26.29 -28.35 14.11
CA PRO A 7 -25.94 -27.40 13.04
C PRO A 7 -25.95 -25.95 13.50
N TYR A 8 -26.97 -25.54 14.25
CA TYR A 8 -27.08 -24.17 14.76
C TYR A 8 -25.94 -23.81 15.72
N ARG A 9 -25.58 -24.70 16.65
CA ARG A 9 -24.44 -24.50 17.57
C ARG A 9 -23.09 -24.43 16.84
N MET A 10 -22.89 -25.27 15.81
CA MET A 10 -21.67 -25.22 15.00
C MET A 10 -21.57 -23.90 14.22
N LYS A 11 -22.66 -23.46 13.60
CA LYS A 11 -22.74 -22.17 12.89
C LYS A 11 -22.44 -21.00 13.84
N ARG A 12 -23.08 -20.97 15.00
CA ARG A 12 -22.88 -19.91 16.00
C ARG A 12 -21.43 -19.87 16.52
N ARG A 13 -20.81 -21.04 16.71
CA ARG A 13 -19.41 -21.13 17.12
C ARG A 13 -18.47 -20.57 16.05
N ALA A 14 -18.70 -20.91 14.79
CA ALA A 14 -17.92 -20.38 13.67
C ALA A 14 -18.06 -18.86 13.53
N GLU A 15 -19.28 -18.32 13.70
CA GLU A 15 -19.53 -16.87 13.69
C GLU A 15 -18.75 -16.14 14.79
N LEU A 16 -18.74 -16.68 16.01
CA LEU A 16 -18.00 -16.10 17.14
C LEU A 16 -16.49 -16.18 16.93
N GLU A 17 -16.02 -17.26 16.31
CA GLU A 17 -14.61 -17.47 15.99
C GLU A 17 -14.14 -16.42 14.96
N GLU A 18 -14.92 -16.20 13.90
CA GLU A 18 -14.63 -15.19 12.88
C GLU A 18 -14.71 -13.77 13.45
N GLN A 19 -15.70 -13.48 14.29
CA GLN A 19 -15.80 -12.18 14.96
C GLN A 19 -14.56 -11.89 15.83
N THR A 20 -14.05 -12.91 16.52
CA THR A 20 -12.83 -12.79 17.34
C THR A 20 -11.61 -12.55 16.45
N ARG A 21 -11.46 -13.32 15.38
CA ARG A 21 -10.40 -13.16 14.37
C ARG A 21 -10.40 -11.74 13.78
N ARG A 22 -11.58 -11.22 13.46
CA ARG A 22 -11.77 -9.86 12.94
C ARG A 22 -11.32 -8.79 13.93
N ARG A 23 -11.76 -8.86 15.19
CA ARG A 23 -11.36 -7.91 16.25
C ARG A 23 -9.85 -7.86 16.45
N ILE A 24 -9.18 -9.02 16.43
CA ILE A 24 -7.72 -9.10 16.54
C ILE A 24 -7.06 -8.41 15.33
N THR A 25 -7.57 -8.67 14.12
CA THR A 25 -7.05 -8.07 12.87
C THR A 25 -7.21 -6.55 12.89
N GLU A 26 -8.39 -6.04 13.24
CA GLU A 26 -8.69 -4.61 13.32
C GLU A 26 -7.80 -3.91 14.38
N SER A 27 -7.59 -4.56 15.53
CA SER A 27 -6.72 -4.04 16.59
C SER A 27 -5.25 -3.96 16.14
N ALA A 28 -4.77 -4.98 15.44
CA ALA A 28 -3.42 -5.00 14.88
C ALA A 28 -3.23 -3.92 13.80
N VAL A 29 -4.20 -3.75 12.89
CA VAL A 29 -4.18 -2.68 11.87
C VAL A 29 -4.13 -1.29 12.54
N ALA A 30 -4.93 -1.06 13.58
CA ALA A 30 -4.92 0.21 14.29
C ALA A 30 -3.55 0.48 14.96
N LEU A 31 -2.98 -0.50 15.65
CA LEU A 31 -1.68 -0.37 16.31
C LEU A 31 -0.54 -0.19 15.29
N HIS A 32 -0.55 -0.91 14.17
CA HIS A 32 0.44 -0.70 13.11
C HIS A 32 0.37 0.71 12.50
N LYS A 33 -0.83 1.29 12.39
CA LYS A 33 -0.99 2.68 11.93
C LYS A 33 -0.45 3.68 12.96
N GLU A 34 -0.83 3.52 14.23
CA GLU A 34 -0.50 4.45 15.32
C GLU A 34 0.97 4.37 15.75
N LEU A 35 1.47 3.17 15.98
CA LEU A 35 2.78 2.91 16.58
C LEU A 35 3.80 2.40 15.58
N GLY A 36 3.35 1.77 14.50
CA GLY A 36 4.22 1.03 13.58
C GLY A 36 4.45 -0.43 14.00
N PRO A 37 4.69 -1.33 13.02
CA PRO A 37 5.08 -2.71 13.26
C PRO A 37 6.18 -2.92 14.29
N ALA A 38 7.26 -2.12 14.25
CA ALA A 38 8.43 -2.32 15.10
C ALA A 38 8.12 -2.12 16.59
N ARG A 39 7.07 -1.36 16.90
CA ARG A 39 6.63 -1.07 18.29
C ARG A 39 5.34 -1.79 18.67
N THR A 40 4.80 -2.64 17.81
CA THR A 40 3.55 -3.35 18.08
C THR A 40 3.84 -4.76 18.58
N SER A 41 3.37 -5.09 19.78
CA SER A 41 3.52 -6.43 20.36
C SER A 41 2.22 -7.24 20.31
N ILE A 42 2.32 -8.57 20.29
CA ILE A 42 1.14 -9.46 20.40
C ILE A 42 0.36 -9.20 21.69
N SER A 43 1.03 -8.84 22.79
CA SER A 43 0.36 -8.49 24.05
C SER A 43 -0.48 -7.23 23.90
N ALA A 44 0.04 -6.18 23.27
CA ALA A 44 -0.71 -4.95 23.02
C ALA A 44 -1.91 -5.19 22.08
N ILE A 45 -1.74 -6.05 21.05
CA ILE A 45 -2.83 -6.46 20.17
C ILE A 45 -3.92 -7.20 20.95
N ALA A 46 -3.52 -8.15 21.81
CA ALA A 46 -4.46 -8.93 22.62
C ALA A 46 -5.25 -8.04 23.59
N GLU A 47 -4.56 -7.11 24.26
CA GLU A 47 -5.15 -6.12 25.16
C GLU A 47 -6.17 -5.25 24.43
N ARG A 48 -5.78 -4.61 23.31
CA ARG A 48 -6.67 -3.77 22.51
C ARG A 48 -7.86 -4.56 21.95
N ALA A 49 -7.63 -5.80 21.54
CA ALA A 49 -8.68 -6.67 21.05
C ALA A 49 -9.59 -7.21 22.18
N GLY A 50 -9.25 -7.02 23.46
CA GLY A 50 -10.00 -7.55 24.60
C GLY A 50 -9.99 -9.08 24.67
N VAL A 51 -8.85 -9.71 24.34
CA VAL A 51 -8.65 -11.16 24.36
C VAL A 51 -7.36 -11.54 25.09
N ARG A 52 -7.21 -12.82 25.45
CA ARG A 52 -5.95 -13.33 26.02
C ARG A 52 -4.91 -13.50 24.90
N ARG A 53 -3.62 -13.36 25.23
CA ARG A 53 -2.51 -13.62 24.30
C ARG A 53 -2.59 -15.00 23.63
N SER A 54 -2.95 -16.04 24.38
CA SER A 54 -3.16 -17.40 23.85
C SER A 54 -4.28 -17.49 22.81
N THR A 55 -5.29 -16.61 22.88
CA THR A 55 -6.34 -16.53 21.88
C THR A 55 -5.81 -15.97 20.57
N VAL A 56 -4.91 -14.97 20.61
CA VAL A 56 -4.26 -14.46 19.40
C VAL A 56 -3.51 -15.58 18.69
N TYR A 57 -2.65 -16.33 19.39
CA TYR A 57 -1.90 -17.44 18.80
C TYR A 57 -2.80 -18.58 18.27
N ARG A 58 -3.97 -18.80 18.86
CA ARG A 58 -4.94 -19.77 18.34
C ARG A 58 -5.50 -19.38 16.97
N HIS A 59 -5.71 -18.08 16.72
CA HIS A 59 -6.22 -17.58 15.44
C HIS A 59 -5.11 -17.25 14.42
N PHE A 60 -3.93 -16.93 14.91
CA PHE A 60 -2.77 -16.52 14.14
C PHE A 60 -1.52 -17.20 14.74
N PRO A 61 -1.19 -18.42 14.28
CA PRO A 61 -0.12 -19.21 14.88
C PRO A 61 1.26 -18.55 14.74
N ASP A 62 1.41 -17.67 13.76
CA ASP A 62 2.66 -16.97 13.45
C ASP A 62 2.40 -15.51 13.05
N GLU A 63 3.48 -14.73 12.99
CA GLU A 63 3.42 -13.32 12.62
C GLU A 63 3.04 -13.13 11.14
N ASP A 64 3.45 -14.04 10.24
CA ASP A 64 3.15 -13.97 8.81
C ASP A 64 1.64 -14.02 8.54
N THR A 65 0.91 -14.91 9.22
CA THR A 65 -0.54 -15.09 9.10
C THR A 65 -1.31 -13.89 9.67
N LEU A 66 -0.84 -13.32 10.78
CA LEU A 66 -1.40 -12.08 11.33
C LEU A 66 -1.19 -10.90 10.37
N PHE A 67 0.03 -10.71 9.87
CA PHE A 67 0.34 -9.65 8.91
C PHE A 67 -0.40 -9.82 7.58
N ALA A 68 -0.59 -11.06 7.11
CA ALA A 68 -1.39 -11.33 5.92
C ALA A 68 -2.84 -10.87 6.11
N ALA A 69 -3.46 -11.20 7.25
CA ALA A 69 -4.81 -10.76 7.57
C ALA A 69 -4.90 -9.23 7.69
N CYS A 70 -3.93 -8.59 8.36
CA CYS A 70 -3.86 -7.13 8.45
C CYS A 70 -3.75 -6.48 7.06
N SER A 71 -2.86 -6.99 6.21
CA SER A 71 -2.63 -6.48 4.86
C SER A 71 -3.86 -6.68 3.96
N SER A 72 -4.54 -7.82 4.09
CA SER A 72 -5.78 -8.09 3.36
C SER A 72 -6.91 -7.16 3.80
N HIS A 73 -7.12 -7.06 5.13
CA HIS A 73 -8.13 -6.18 5.71
C HIS A 73 -7.91 -4.72 5.33
N PHE A 74 -6.67 -4.23 5.45
CA PHE A 74 -6.32 -2.85 5.11
C PHE A 74 -6.54 -2.54 3.63
N ARG A 75 -6.12 -3.44 2.71
CA ARG A 75 -6.34 -3.26 1.26
C ARG A 75 -7.81 -3.35 0.87
N ALA A 76 -8.60 -4.20 1.51
CA ALA A 76 -10.04 -4.26 1.25
C ALA A 76 -10.73 -2.95 1.63
N ALA A 77 -10.32 -2.32 2.73
CA ALA A 77 -10.82 -1.01 3.13
C ALA A 77 -10.21 0.16 2.34
N ASN A 78 -9.02 -0.02 1.78
CA ASN A 78 -8.27 1.00 1.05
C ASN A 78 -7.73 0.42 -0.27
N PRO A 79 -8.60 0.17 -1.26
CA PRO A 79 -8.14 -0.42 -2.51
C PRO A 79 -7.13 0.51 -3.19
N PRO A 80 -5.97 -0.01 -3.62
CA PRO A 80 -5.04 0.74 -4.47
C PRO A 80 -5.67 0.92 -5.87
N PRO A 81 -5.32 1.98 -6.61
CA PRO A 81 -5.80 2.14 -7.97
C PRO A 81 -5.27 1.05 -8.91
N ASP A 82 -6.05 0.67 -9.93
CA ASP A 82 -5.71 -0.39 -10.87
C ASP A 82 -4.88 0.16 -12.06
N PRO A 83 -3.60 -0.22 -12.21
CA PRO A 83 -2.77 0.27 -13.29
C PRO A 83 -3.26 -0.16 -14.69
N ARG A 84 -4.06 -1.23 -14.78
CA ARG A 84 -4.64 -1.69 -16.05
C ARG A 84 -5.60 -0.67 -16.65
N ALA A 85 -6.32 0.07 -15.81
CA ALA A 85 -7.23 1.12 -16.28
C ALA A 85 -6.49 2.23 -17.03
N TRP A 86 -5.27 2.57 -16.60
CA TRP A 86 -4.48 3.61 -17.24
C TRP A 86 -3.86 3.16 -18.57
N ALA A 87 -3.62 1.86 -18.75
CA ALA A 87 -3.07 1.33 -20.00
C ALA A 87 -3.97 1.62 -21.22
N ALA A 88 -5.28 1.84 -21.01
CA ALA A 88 -6.23 2.23 -22.04
C ALA A 88 -6.13 3.71 -22.48
N ILE A 89 -5.41 4.57 -21.72
CA ILE A 89 -5.23 5.98 -22.07
C ILE A 89 -4.11 6.09 -23.09
N GLU A 90 -4.41 6.47 -24.33
CA GLU A 90 -3.45 6.49 -25.44
C GLU A 90 -2.29 7.47 -25.23
N ASP A 91 -2.59 8.73 -24.87
CA ASP A 91 -1.57 9.76 -24.64
C ASP A 91 -0.75 9.46 -23.36
N PRO A 92 0.57 9.22 -23.46
CA PRO A 92 1.41 8.94 -22.30
C PRO A 92 1.44 10.07 -21.26
N ALA A 93 1.30 11.33 -21.67
CA ALA A 93 1.28 12.46 -20.75
C ALA A 93 -0.01 12.49 -19.93
N ALA A 94 -1.17 12.39 -20.60
CA ALA A 94 -2.46 12.23 -19.93
C ALA A 94 -2.50 10.99 -19.03
N ARG A 95 -1.97 9.85 -19.49
CA ARG A 95 -1.88 8.61 -18.70
C ARG A 95 -1.12 8.82 -17.39
N THR A 96 0.02 9.49 -17.48
CA THR A 96 0.88 9.79 -16.33
C THR A 96 0.16 10.71 -15.35
N LYS A 97 -0.48 11.77 -15.84
CA LYS A 97 -1.25 12.69 -15.01
C LYS A 97 -2.38 12.00 -14.26
N THR A 98 -3.14 11.15 -14.94
CA THR A 98 -4.24 10.38 -14.33
C THR A 98 -3.71 9.43 -13.25
N ALA A 99 -2.65 8.68 -13.57
CA ALA A 99 -2.05 7.74 -12.62
C ALA A 99 -1.52 8.42 -11.35
N LEU A 100 -0.79 9.53 -11.50
CA LEU A 100 -0.25 10.28 -10.37
C LEU A 100 -1.37 10.86 -9.49
N ARG A 101 -2.43 11.42 -10.10
CA ARG A 101 -3.57 11.95 -9.34
C ARG A 101 -4.23 10.87 -8.47
N GLU A 102 -4.51 9.70 -9.06
CA GLU A 102 -5.15 8.60 -8.33
C GLU A 102 -4.23 8.01 -7.26
N LEU A 103 -2.93 7.88 -7.56
CA LEU A 103 -1.93 7.36 -6.63
C LEU A 103 -1.71 8.33 -5.46
N TYR A 104 -1.67 9.64 -5.71
CA TYR A 104 -1.47 10.64 -4.66
C TYR A 104 -2.68 10.75 -3.76
N ALA A 105 -3.90 10.68 -4.31
CA ALA A 105 -5.11 10.54 -3.53
C ALA A 105 -5.11 9.25 -2.68
N PHE A 106 -4.50 8.17 -3.17
CA PHE A 106 -4.28 6.95 -2.39
C PHE A 106 -3.27 7.14 -1.26
N TYR A 107 -2.16 7.81 -1.52
CA TYR A 107 -1.21 8.13 -0.47
C TYR A 107 -1.81 9.06 0.58
N GLY A 108 -2.56 10.10 0.19
CA GLY A 108 -3.24 11.02 1.11
C GLY A 108 -4.09 10.30 2.14
N ARG A 109 -4.95 9.36 1.70
CA ARG A 109 -5.83 8.60 2.61
C ARG A 109 -5.10 7.52 3.42
N THR A 110 -3.99 6.98 2.92
CA THR A 110 -3.28 5.84 3.54
C THR A 110 -1.96 6.21 4.22
N GLN A 111 -1.55 7.47 4.22
CA GLN A 111 -0.23 7.94 4.67
C GLN A 111 0.15 7.47 6.08
N GLY A 112 -0.79 7.42 7.03
CA GLY A 112 -0.47 6.97 8.39
C GLY A 112 -0.01 5.51 8.43
N MET A 113 -0.56 4.66 7.57
CA MET A 113 -0.14 3.26 7.47
C MET A 113 1.18 3.14 6.72
N TYR A 114 1.29 3.69 5.50
CA TYR A 114 2.50 3.56 4.70
C TYR A 114 3.71 4.27 5.31
N GLY A 115 3.52 5.41 5.97
CA GLY A 115 4.57 6.09 6.72
C GLY A 115 5.12 5.20 7.84
N SER A 116 4.26 4.53 8.59
CA SER A 116 4.67 3.57 9.62
C SER A 116 5.35 2.33 9.03
N LEU A 117 4.83 1.77 7.94
CA LEU A 117 5.42 0.60 7.27
C LEU A 117 6.81 0.91 6.69
N LEU A 118 6.96 2.03 5.98
CA LEU A 118 8.23 2.41 5.34
C LEU A 118 9.30 2.79 6.37
N ARG A 119 8.92 3.46 7.46
CA ARG A 119 9.83 3.76 8.57
C ARG A 119 10.36 2.48 9.22
N ASP A 120 9.49 1.49 9.42
CA ASP A 120 9.83 0.27 10.15
C ASP A 120 10.37 -0.84 9.23
N GLU A 121 10.31 -0.67 7.91
CA GLU A 121 10.82 -1.61 6.91
C GLU A 121 12.24 -2.12 7.22
N PRO A 122 13.27 -1.28 7.42
CA PRO A 122 14.63 -1.79 7.67
C PRO A 122 14.76 -2.57 8.99
N LEU A 123 13.80 -2.44 9.91
CA LEU A 123 13.85 -3.02 11.25
C LEU A 123 13.09 -4.34 11.37
N VAL A 124 12.06 -4.54 10.54
CA VAL A 124 11.09 -5.63 10.69
C VAL A 124 11.07 -6.51 9.44
N PRO A 125 11.67 -7.72 9.46
CA PRO A 125 11.78 -8.59 8.29
C PRO A 125 10.44 -8.95 7.63
N ILE A 126 9.37 -9.11 8.40
CA ILE A 126 8.03 -9.38 7.83
C ILE A 126 7.53 -8.17 7.02
N VAL A 127 7.81 -6.95 7.47
CA VAL A 127 7.42 -5.72 6.75
C VAL A 127 8.18 -5.62 5.43
N GLN A 128 9.49 -5.89 5.42
CA GLN A 128 10.29 -5.97 4.18
C GLN A 128 9.67 -6.94 3.19
N ARG A 129 9.35 -8.17 3.66
CA ARG A 129 8.75 -9.19 2.79
C ARG A 129 7.44 -8.72 2.18
N ARG A 130 6.59 -8.03 2.95
CA ARG A 130 5.28 -7.52 2.51
C ARG A 130 5.40 -6.29 1.60
N LEU A 131 6.35 -5.39 1.85
CA LEU A 131 6.56 -4.21 1.01
C LEU A 131 7.15 -4.58 -0.37
N ARG A 132 7.77 -5.76 -0.54
CA ARG A 132 8.15 -6.25 -1.88
C ARG A 132 6.96 -6.29 -2.85
N ASP A 133 5.76 -6.67 -2.38
CA ASP A 133 4.56 -6.69 -3.21
C ASP A 133 4.15 -5.27 -3.61
N PHE A 134 4.27 -4.31 -2.69
CA PHE A 134 4.00 -2.90 -2.95
C PHE A 134 5.01 -2.30 -3.94
N TYR A 135 6.31 -2.60 -3.80
CA TYR A 135 7.31 -2.20 -4.80
C TYR A 135 7.11 -2.88 -6.15
N GLY A 136 6.66 -4.14 -6.15
CA GLY A 136 6.23 -4.83 -7.37
C GLY A 136 5.09 -4.10 -8.07
N TYR A 137 4.08 -3.70 -7.32
CA TYR A 137 2.97 -2.88 -7.81
C TYR A 137 3.46 -1.55 -8.41
N LEU A 138 4.34 -0.81 -7.74
CA LEU A 138 4.89 0.44 -8.29
C LEU A 138 5.71 0.20 -9.56
N ARG A 139 6.46 -0.91 -9.67
CA ARG A 139 7.15 -1.29 -10.91
C ARG A 139 6.16 -1.55 -12.05
N THR A 140 5.04 -2.22 -11.78
CA THR A 140 3.98 -2.41 -12.77
C THR A 140 3.41 -1.07 -13.25
N ILE A 141 3.19 -0.10 -12.36
CA ILE A 141 2.78 1.25 -12.77
C ILE A 141 3.84 1.88 -13.66
N GLN A 142 5.12 1.80 -13.26
CA GLN A 142 6.21 2.37 -14.04
C GLN A 142 6.26 1.80 -15.47
N ASP A 143 6.03 0.50 -15.63
CA ASP A 143 5.96 -0.15 -16.95
C ASP A 143 4.76 0.32 -17.77
N VAL A 144 3.59 0.51 -17.16
CA VAL A 144 2.41 1.08 -17.82
C VAL A 144 2.66 2.53 -18.28
N LEU A 145 3.35 3.33 -17.47
CA LEU A 145 3.58 4.75 -17.74
C LEU A 145 4.70 5.02 -18.76
N ILE A 146 5.65 4.10 -18.91
CA ILE A 146 6.69 4.23 -19.94
C ILE A 146 6.24 3.70 -21.31
N ALA A 147 5.27 2.78 -21.35
CA ALA A 147 4.78 2.17 -22.57
C ALA A 147 4.21 3.21 -23.55
N GLY A 148 4.51 3.07 -24.85
CA GLY A 148 4.01 3.94 -25.91
C GLY A 148 4.77 5.25 -26.10
N ARG A 149 5.79 5.56 -25.29
CA ARG A 149 6.58 6.80 -25.41
C ARG A 149 7.64 6.81 -26.52
N GLY A 150 7.91 5.67 -27.17
CA GLY A 150 8.87 5.57 -28.28
C GLY A 150 10.34 5.85 -27.91
N LEU A 151 10.69 5.85 -26.62
CA LEU A 151 12.02 6.19 -26.12
C LEU A 151 12.98 5.01 -26.17
N ARG A 152 14.28 5.29 -26.40
CA ARG A 152 15.35 4.27 -26.40
C ARG A 152 16.59 4.75 -25.65
N GLY A 153 17.47 3.80 -25.29
CA GLY A 153 18.77 4.06 -24.67
C GLY A 153 18.69 4.98 -23.44
N ARG A 154 19.58 5.98 -23.38
CA ARG A 154 19.67 6.91 -22.24
C ARG A 154 18.40 7.72 -22.00
N ALA A 155 17.63 8.05 -23.05
CA ALA A 155 16.37 8.78 -22.90
C ALA A 155 15.31 7.92 -22.18
N ALA A 156 15.20 6.64 -22.55
CA ALA A 156 14.32 5.68 -21.87
C ALA A 156 14.74 5.48 -20.41
N ALA A 157 16.03 5.30 -20.13
CA ALA A 157 16.55 5.14 -18.76
C ALA A 157 16.24 6.36 -17.87
N ARG A 158 16.48 7.59 -18.36
CA ARG A 158 16.16 8.82 -17.60
C ARG A 158 14.68 8.97 -17.33
N THR A 159 13.84 8.73 -18.34
CA THR A 159 12.37 8.83 -18.21
C THR A 159 11.83 7.78 -17.25
N ARG A 160 12.35 6.55 -17.31
CA ARG A 160 12.02 5.50 -16.35
C ARG A 160 12.35 5.93 -14.92
N ALA A 161 13.54 6.47 -14.70
CA ALA A 161 13.96 6.97 -13.38
C ALA A 161 13.05 8.12 -12.90
N ALA A 162 12.70 9.07 -13.77
CA ALA A 162 11.77 10.16 -13.44
C ALA A 162 10.38 9.64 -13.06
N ILE A 163 9.84 8.67 -13.80
CA ILE A 163 8.56 8.01 -13.45
C ILE A 163 8.69 7.31 -12.09
N GLY A 164 9.77 6.56 -11.86
CA GLY A 164 9.99 5.88 -10.59
C GLY A 164 10.03 6.85 -9.40
N HIS A 165 10.69 8.00 -9.58
CA HIS A 165 10.72 9.06 -8.58
C HIS A 165 9.33 9.69 -8.35
N ALA A 166 8.59 9.97 -9.41
CA ALA A 166 7.22 10.52 -9.33
C ALA A 166 6.25 9.57 -8.62
N LEU A 167 6.43 8.27 -8.75
CA LEU A 167 5.59 7.26 -8.10
C LEU A 167 5.95 7.00 -6.63
N ALA A 168 7.11 7.46 -6.15
CA ALA A 168 7.58 7.08 -4.82
C ALA A 168 6.81 7.82 -3.71
N PHE A 169 6.35 7.08 -2.70
CA PHE A 169 5.69 7.66 -1.52
C PHE A 169 6.52 8.76 -0.85
N PRO A 170 7.85 8.60 -0.61
CA PRO A 170 8.65 9.69 -0.02
C PRO A 170 8.66 10.97 -0.86
N THR A 171 8.59 10.87 -2.19
CA THR A 171 8.52 12.04 -3.07
C THR A 171 7.20 12.78 -2.90
N TRP A 172 6.07 12.07 -2.94
CA TRP A 172 4.76 12.68 -2.68
C TRP A 172 4.68 13.28 -1.27
N HIS A 173 5.19 12.55 -0.28
CA HIS A 173 5.14 12.97 1.12
C HIS A 173 5.95 14.24 1.33
N SER A 174 7.17 14.33 0.79
CA SER A 174 7.98 15.54 0.97
C SER A 174 7.36 16.76 0.28
N LEU A 175 6.85 16.61 -0.95
CA LEU A 175 6.20 17.71 -1.66
C LEU A 175 4.96 18.23 -0.93
N THR A 176 4.14 17.35 -0.35
CA THR A 176 2.84 17.74 0.22
C THR A 176 2.89 18.04 1.72
N ARG A 177 3.76 17.35 2.48
CA ARG A 177 3.85 17.50 3.93
C ARG A 177 4.99 18.39 4.38
N ASP A 178 6.15 18.27 3.74
CA ASP A 178 7.32 19.04 4.13
C ASP A 178 7.35 20.40 3.40
N GLN A 179 6.93 20.44 2.13
CA GLN A 179 6.90 21.65 1.30
C GLN A 179 5.49 22.29 1.20
N GLY A 180 4.45 21.61 1.68
CA GLY A 180 3.10 22.16 1.76
C GLY A 180 2.35 22.32 0.43
N LEU A 181 2.76 21.62 -0.63
CA LEU A 181 2.03 21.65 -1.91
C LEU A 181 0.68 20.94 -1.82
N ALA A 182 -0.29 21.43 -2.57
CA ALA A 182 -1.51 20.69 -2.85
C ALA A 182 -1.19 19.49 -3.77
N ASP A 183 -2.01 18.42 -3.70
CA ASP A 183 -1.81 17.22 -4.51
C ASP A 183 -1.79 17.54 -6.02
N ASP A 184 -2.64 18.45 -6.51
CA ASP A 184 -2.68 18.83 -7.93
C ASP A 184 -1.40 19.56 -8.38
N ASP A 185 -0.77 20.35 -7.50
CA ASP A 185 0.51 21.00 -7.79
C ASP A 185 1.65 19.97 -7.79
N ALA A 186 1.64 19.03 -6.84
CA ALA A 186 2.61 17.94 -6.79
C ALA A 186 2.50 17.04 -8.05
N VAL A 187 1.28 16.72 -8.49
CA VAL A 187 1.03 16.00 -9.77
C VAL A 187 1.60 16.80 -10.94
N THR A 188 1.31 18.10 -11.02
CA THR A 188 1.79 18.96 -12.11
C THR A 188 3.30 19.00 -12.17
N LEU A 189 3.98 19.18 -11.03
CA LEU A 189 5.43 19.20 -10.92
C LEU A 189 6.05 17.88 -11.39
N MET A 190 5.50 16.74 -10.95
CA MET A 190 6.01 15.43 -11.33
C MET A 190 5.73 15.07 -12.79
N CYS A 191 4.61 15.52 -13.36
CA CYS A 191 4.38 15.45 -14.80
C CYS A 191 5.43 16.25 -15.58
N LEU A 192 5.74 17.48 -15.15
CA LEU A 192 6.78 18.30 -15.80
C LEU A 192 8.15 17.63 -15.74
N LEU A 193 8.51 17.02 -14.61
CA LEU A 193 9.75 16.25 -14.47
C LEU A 193 9.80 15.10 -15.50
N VAL A 194 8.75 14.28 -15.56
CA VAL A 194 8.68 13.13 -16.47
C VAL A 194 8.77 13.59 -17.93
N GLU A 195 7.94 14.55 -18.34
CA GLU A 195 7.92 15.02 -19.74
C GLU A 195 9.19 15.78 -20.13
N GLY A 196 9.79 16.52 -19.20
CA GLY A 196 11.07 17.19 -19.41
C GLY A 196 12.20 16.21 -19.74
N THR A 197 12.26 15.08 -19.03
CA THR A 197 13.29 14.05 -19.29
C THR A 197 13.10 13.32 -20.62
N ALA A 198 11.86 13.20 -21.11
CA ALA A 198 11.54 12.61 -22.41
C ALA A 198 11.98 13.52 -23.58
N ARG A 199 11.89 14.84 -23.39
CA ARG A 199 12.23 15.85 -24.42
C ARG A 199 13.71 16.24 -24.47
N ALA A 200 14.45 16.03 -23.38
CA ALA A 200 15.85 16.41 -23.29
C ALA A 200 16.71 15.63 -24.30
N ARG A 201 17.14 16.30 -25.39
CA ARG A 201 18.16 15.75 -26.32
C ARG A 201 19.46 15.44 -25.55
N PRO A 202 20.17 14.35 -25.86
CA PRO A 202 21.52 14.16 -25.33
C PRO A 202 22.37 15.36 -25.78
N GLY A 203 23.02 16.03 -24.83
CA GLY A 203 24.06 17.02 -25.14
C GLY A 203 25.12 16.35 -26.00
N ARG A 204 25.55 17.06 -27.04
CA ARG A 204 26.70 16.69 -27.89
C ARG A 204 27.96 16.54 -27.03
#